data_AF-A0A530YKH7-F1
#
_entry.id   AF-A0A530YKH7-F1
#
_cell.length_a   1.000
_cell.length_b   1.000
_cell.length_c   1.000
_cell.angle_alpha   90.00
_cell.angle_beta   90.00
_cell.angle_gamma   90.00
#
_symmetry.space_group_name_H-M   'P 1'
#
loop_
_entity.id
_entity.type
_entity.pdbx_description
1 polymer ?
#
loop_
_entity_poly.entity_id
_entity_poly.type
_entity_poly.pdbx_seq_one_letter_code
_entity_poly.pdbx_strand_id
1 'polypeptide(L)' 'IEDVAYLFITHDLATVKAIADSMTVMYRGEVVRYGSKTQVLTPPFDAYTDLLLSSVPEMEVGWLESAIQGRRMESAGK' A
#
# COMPACT_ATOMS: atom_id res chain seq x y z
N ILE A 1 19.50 16.43 -22.29
CA ILE A 1 18.56 15.78 -21.35
C ILE A 1 17.81 14.79 -22.23
N GLU A 2 17.97 13.49 -21.98
CA GLU A 2 17.21 12.48 -22.73
C GLU A 2 15.86 12.30 -22.03
N ASP A 3 14.77 12.50 -22.76
CA ASP A 3 13.42 12.30 -22.25
C ASP A 3 13.06 10.82 -22.35
N VAL A 4 13.38 10.06 -21.29
CA VAL A 4 13.11 8.62 -21.20
C VAL A 4 11.82 8.39 -20.44
N ALA A 5 10.94 7.55 -21.00
CA ALA A 5 9.73 7.08 -20.33
C ALA A 5 9.95 5.67 -19.75
N TYR A 6 9.46 5.44 -18.54
CA TYR A 6 9.52 4.14 -17.86
C TYR A 6 8.12 3.61 -17.56
N LEU A 7 7.93 2.31 -17.78
CA LEU A 7 6.72 1.58 -17.37
C LEU A 7 7.12 0.51 -16.36
N PHE A 8 6.57 0.60 -15.15
CA PHE A 8 6.79 -0.37 -14.09
C PHE A 8 5.51 -1.16 -13.81
N ILE A 9 5.64 -2.49 -13.68
CA ILE A 9 4.55 -3.39 -13.34
C ILE A 9 4.96 -4.15 -12.07
N THR A 10 4.17 -4.01 -11.01
CA THR A 10 4.41 -4.66 -9.72
C THR A 10 3.10 -4.86 -8.97
N HIS A 11 3.11 -5.75 -7.98
CA HIS A 11 2.03 -5.95 -7.02
C HIS A 11 2.16 -5.05 -5.78
N ASP A 12 3.31 -4.38 -5.60
CA ASP A 12 3.58 -3.51 -4.46
C ASP A 12 3.31 -2.04 -4.79
N LEU A 13 2.27 -1.49 -4.18
CA LEU A 13 1.90 -0.08 -4.35
C LEU A 13 2.91 0.88 -3.70
N ALA A 14 3.67 0.46 -2.68
CA ALA A 14 4.66 1.32 -2.03
C ALA A 14 5.81 1.66 -3.00
N THR A 15 6.28 0.68 -3.76
CA THR A 15 7.28 0.89 -4.81
C THR A 15 6.77 1.88 -5.88
N VAL A 16 5.56 1.68 -6.40
CA VAL A 16 4.99 2.57 -7.43
C VAL A 16 4.78 3.98 -6.89
N LYS A 17 4.36 4.13 -5.63
CA LYS A 17 4.19 5.41 -4.95
C LYS A 17 5.49 6.24 -4.89
N ALA A 18 6.64 5.57 -4.82
CA ALA A 18 7.93 6.24 -4.73
C ALA A 18 8.44 6.76 -6.09
N ILE A 19 8.12 6.07 -7.18
CA ILE A 19 8.78 6.27 -8.49
C ILE A 19 7.89 6.82 -9.59
N ALA A 20 6.56 6.62 -9.51
CA ALA A 20 5.67 6.89 -10.63
C ALA A 20 4.89 8.21 -10.49
N ASP A 21 4.73 8.90 -11.62
CA ASP A 21 3.87 10.09 -11.73
C ASP A 21 2.39 9.70 -11.94
N SER A 22 2.15 8.64 -12.70
CA SER A 22 0.84 8.09 -13.03
C SER A 22 0.75 6.61 -12.67
N MET A 23 -0.45 6.15 -12.34
CA MET A 23 -0.70 4.79 -11.86
C MET A 23 -1.92 4.20 -12.55
N THR A 24 -1.83 2.89 -12.85
CA THR A 24 -2.95 2.08 -13.32
C THR A 24 -3.07 0.85 -12.42
N VAL A 25 -4.27 0.59 -11.92
CA VAL A 25 -4.60 -0.66 -11.23
C VAL A 25 -5.43 -1.50 -12.18
N MET A 26 -5.02 -2.76 -12.37
CA MET A 26 -5.71 -3.72 -13.21
C MET A 26 -6.18 -4.91 -12.37
N TYR A 27 -7.36 -5.43 -12.67
CA TYR A 27 -7.89 -6.66 -12.07
C TYR A 27 -8.55 -7.52 -13.15
N ARG A 28 -8.13 -8.79 -13.23
CA ARG A 28 -8.67 -9.78 -14.20
C ARG A 28 -8.67 -9.30 -15.66
N GLY A 29 -7.64 -8.54 -16.05
CA GLY A 29 -7.48 -8.02 -17.41
C GLY A 29 -8.15 -6.67 -17.66
N GLU A 30 -8.91 -6.14 -16.69
CA GLU A 30 -9.61 -4.86 -16.82
C GLU A 30 -8.89 -3.77 -16.02
N VAL A 31 -8.88 -2.54 -16.57
CA VAL A 31 -8.42 -1.36 -15.82
C VAL A 31 -9.51 -0.97 -14.83
N VAL A 32 -9.21 -1.11 -13.54
CA VAL A 32 -10.16 -0.72 -12.48
C VAL A 32 -9.98 0.72 -12.04
N ARG A 33 -8.74 1.24 -12.08
CA ARG A 33 -8.43 2.62 -11.70
C ARG A 33 -7.25 3.15 -12.49
N TYR A 34 -7.32 4.41 -12.91
CA TYR A 34 -6.24 5.11 -13.60
C TYR A 34 -6.22 6.59 -13.20
N GLY A 35 -5.02 7.16 -13.04
CA GLY A 35 -4.87 8.59 -12.76
C GLY A 35 -3.47 8.97 -12.28
N SER A 36 -3.33 10.20 -11.79
CA SER A 36 -2.12 10.60 -11.09
C SER A 36 -1.94 9.78 -9.81
N LYS A 37 -0.71 9.66 -9.32
CA LYS A 37 -0.41 8.99 -8.05
C LYS A 37 -1.36 9.39 -6.93
N THR A 38 -1.62 10.69 -6.76
CA THR A 38 -2.50 11.21 -5.71
C THR A 38 -3.94 10.78 -5.90
N GLN A 39 -4.46 10.85 -7.14
CA GLN A 39 -5.83 10.43 -7.44
C GLN A 39 -6.02 8.93 -7.19
N VAL A 40 -5.01 8.12 -7.51
CA VAL A 40 -5.13 6.67 -7.37
C VAL A 40 -5.04 6.20 -5.92
N LEU A 41 -4.26 6.91 -5.09
CA LEU A 41 -4.00 6.58 -3.69
C LEU A 41 -4.88 7.35 -2.68
N THR A 42 -5.90 8.08 -3.14
CA THR A 42 -6.84 8.79 -2.25
C THR A 42 -8.21 8.08 -2.22
N PRO A 43 -8.84 7.89 -1.04
CA PRO A 43 -10.18 7.32 -0.95
C PRO A 43 -11.23 8.14 -1.73
N PRO A 44 -12.32 7.51 -2.20
CA PRO A 44 -12.70 6.11 -2.00
C PRO A 44 -11.98 5.14 -2.96
N PHE A 45 -11.66 3.94 -2.46
CA PHE A 45 -11.00 2.87 -3.21
C PHE A 45 -12.02 1.84 -3.73
N ASP A 46 -11.71 1.23 -4.87
CA ASP A 46 -12.42 0.03 -5.32
C ASP A 46 -11.98 -1.14 -4.44
N ALA A 47 -12.85 -2.14 -4.27
CA ALA A 47 -12.59 -3.29 -3.40
C ALA A 47 -11.23 -3.97 -3.64
N TYR A 48 -10.78 -4.04 -4.91
CA TYR A 48 -9.48 -4.61 -5.22
C TYR A 48 -8.30 -3.69 -4.90
N THR A 49 -8.43 -2.37 -5.12
CA THR A 49 -7.39 -1.40 -4.72
C THR A 49 -7.26 -1.34 -3.21
N ASP A 50 -8.38 -1.45 -2.48
CA ASP A 50 -8.40 -1.51 -1.02
C ASP A 50 -7.67 -2.76 -0.50
N LEU A 51 -7.94 -3.93 -1.09
CA LEU A 51 -7.21 -5.17 -0.78
C LEU A 51 -5.71 -5.05 -1.04
N LEU A 52 -5.31 -4.46 -2.17
CA LEU A 52 -3.90 -4.21 -2.48
C LEU A 52 -3.24 -3.27 -1.46
N LEU A 53 -3.92 -2.19 -1.08
CA LEU A 53 -3.44 -1.23 -0.09
C LEU A 53 -3.33 -1.86 1.31
N SER A 54 -4.26 -2.73 1.69
CA SER A 54 -4.21 -3.45 2.98
C SER A 54 -3.00 -4.41 3.09
N SER A 55 -2.39 -4.76 1.96
CA SER A 55 -1.19 -5.61 1.91
C SER A 55 0.10 -4.79 2.06
N VAL A 56 0.01 -3.45 2.03
CA VAL A 56 1.17 -2.58 2.22
C VAL A 56 1.47 -2.47 3.72
N PRO A 57 2.69 -2.85 4.17
CA PRO A 57 3.06 -2.72 5.57
C PRO A 57 3.06 -1.25 6.01
N GLU A 58 2.36 -0.95 7.10
CA GLU A 58 2.41 0.37 7.73
C GLU A 58 3.47 0.38 8.84
N MET A 59 4.21 1.49 8.94
CA MET A 59 5.10 1.71 10.08
C MET A 59 4.26 2.17 11.27
N GLU A 60 4.05 1.29 12.24
CA GLU A 60 3.38 1.63 13.49
C GLU A 60 4.40 2.17 14.52
N VAL A 61 4.26 3.45 14.88
CA VAL A 61 5.06 4.05 15.96
C VAL A 61 4.49 3.58 17.30
N GLY A 62 5.34 3.02 18.17
CA GLY A 62 4.93 2.48 19.46
C GLY A 62 4.62 0.98 19.49
N TRP A 63 4.91 0.26 18.38
CA TRP A 63 4.62 -1.17 18.25
C TRP A 63 5.32 -2.02 19.34
N LEU A 64 6.51 -1.62 19.78
CA LEU A 64 7.29 -2.36 20.77
C LEU A 64 6.64 -2.29 22.15
N GLU A 65 6.17 -1.11 22.54
CA GLU A 65 5.42 -0.86 23.78
C GLU A 65 4.13 -1.69 23.80
N SER A 66 3.37 -1.68 22.69
CA SER A 66 2.17 -2.51 22.50
C SER A 66 2.47 -4.01 22.61
N ALA A 67 3.55 -4.48 21.97
CA ALA A 67 3.96 -5.88 22.01
C ALA A 67 4.43 -6.32 23.41
N ILE A 68 5.10 -5.44 24.16
CA ILE A 68 5.52 -5.71 25.55
C ILE A 68 4.29 -5.74 26.48
N GLN A 69 3.33 -4.84 26.30
CA GLN A 69 2.08 -4.82 27.08
C GLN A 69 1.26 -6.11 26.89
N GLY A 70 1.13 -6.58 25.65
CA GLY A 70 0.44 -7.83 25.33
C GLY A 70 1.04 -9.05 26.04
N ARG A 71 2.37 -9.22 25.97
CA ARG A 71 3.08 -10.34 26.62
C ARG A 71 2.95 -10.34 28.15
N ARG A 72 2.91 -9.16 28.77
CA ARG A 72 2.72 -9.02 30.22
C ARG A 72 1.32 -9.45 30.67
N MET A 73 0.29 -9.16 29.87
CA MET A 73 -1.08 -9.61 30.16
C MET A 73 -1.21 -11.13 30.03
N GLU A 74 -0.58 -11.75 29.03
CA GLU A 74 -0.57 -13.20 28.85
C GLU A 74 0.16 -13.95 29.98
N SER A 75 1.22 -13.35 30.53
CA SER A 75 2.00 -13.96 31.63
C SER A 75 1.36 -13.80 33.01
N ALA A 76 0.44 -12.83 33.16
CA ALA A 76 -0.28 -12.56 34.42
C ALA A 76 -1.58 -13.38 34.56
N GLY A 77 -1.98 -14.12 33.51
CA GLY A 77 -3.14 -15.00 33.51
C GLY A 77 -2.75 -16.49 33.56
N LYS A 78 -2.36 -16.97 34.74
CA LYS A 78 -2.41 -18.39 35.11
C LYS A 78 -2.58 -18.55 36.61
#